data_AF-A0A963Q530-F1
#
_entry.id   AF-A0A963Q530-F1
#
_cell.length_a   1.000
_cell.length_b   1.000
_cell.length_c   1.000
_cell.angle_alpha   90.00
_cell.angle_beta   90.00
_cell.angle_gamma   90.00
#
_symmetry.space_group_name_H-M   'P 1'
#
loop_
_entity.id
_entity.type
_entity.pdbx_description
1 polymer ?
#
loop_
_entity_poly.entity_id
_entity_poly.type
_entity_poly.pdbx_seq_one_letter_code
_entity_poly.pdbx_strand_id
1 'polypeptide(L)'
;TVRAKVSEVILAASSAKVAVAEAAQANGDMGSITVAPQASKYVSTVEYSGSGSSGTILAVAQGDNAITGKGVMFTGALAANGQVVWTCAASNIASAPAMDAKYLPASCK
;
A
#
# COMPACT_ATOMS: atom_id res chain seq x y z
N THR A 1 -13.83 9.90 -12.13
CA THR A 1 -14.40 8.53 -12.26
C THR A 1 -13.92 7.67 -11.10
N VAL A 2 -14.49 6.48 -10.86
CA VAL A 2 -14.03 5.59 -9.76
C VAL A 2 -12.54 5.24 -9.92
N ARG A 3 -12.07 4.94 -11.14
CA ARG A 3 -10.65 4.66 -11.44
C ARG A 3 -9.69 5.80 -11.06
N ALA A 4 -10.09 7.06 -11.28
CA ALA A 4 -9.27 8.21 -10.89
C ALA A 4 -9.15 8.31 -9.35
N LYS A 5 -10.24 8.06 -8.62
CA LYS A 5 -10.23 8.01 -7.15
C LYS A 5 -9.33 6.88 -6.63
N VAL A 6 -9.39 5.70 -7.25
CA VAL A 6 -8.50 4.57 -6.92
C VAL A 6 -7.03 4.90 -7.22
N SER A 7 -6.75 5.67 -8.27
CA SER A 7 -5.39 6.12 -8.56
C SER A 7 -4.82 7.02 -7.46
N GLU A 8 -5.66 7.85 -6.83
CA GLU A 8 -5.27 8.65 -5.66
C GLU A 8 -4.93 7.75 -4.45
N VAL A 9 -5.74 6.71 -4.20
CA VAL A 9 -5.47 5.72 -3.13
C VAL A 9 -4.14 5.00 -3.36
N ILE A 10 -3.86 4.60 -4.61
CA ILE A 10 -2.58 3.98 -4.99
C ILE A 10 -1.41 4.95 -4.79
N LEU A 11 -1.57 6.22 -5.17
CA LEU A 11 -0.54 7.24 -5.00
C LEU A 11 -0.25 7.48 -3.51
N ALA A 12 -1.28 7.55 -2.67
CA ALA A 12 -1.11 7.68 -1.23
C ALA A 12 -0.34 6.50 -0.64
N ALA A 13 -0.66 5.25 -1.01
CA ALA A 13 0.10 4.08 -0.59
C ALA A 13 1.57 4.15 -1.08
N SER A 14 1.80 4.62 -2.30
CA SER A 14 3.15 4.67 -2.89
C SER A 14 4.09 5.65 -2.18
N SER A 15 3.55 6.68 -1.52
CA SER A 15 4.32 7.69 -0.80
C SER A 15 5.18 7.10 0.33
N ALA A 16 4.75 5.98 0.93
CA ALA A 16 5.46 5.31 2.02
C ALA A 16 6.63 4.42 1.54
N LYS A 17 6.72 4.09 0.24
CA LYS A 17 7.71 3.13 -0.27
C LYS A 17 9.15 3.53 -0.02
N VAL A 18 9.47 4.82 -0.17
CA VAL A 18 10.85 5.32 -0.02
C VAL A 18 11.29 5.18 1.43
N ALA A 19 10.49 5.69 2.37
CA ALA A 19 10.80 5.60 3.80
C ALA A 19 10.96 4.14 4.27
N VAL A 20 10.08 3.24 3.81
CA VAL A 20 10.21 1.80 4.12
C VAL A 20 11.48 1.21 3.50
N ALA A 21 11.80 1.55 2.25
CA ALA A 21 12.99 1.02 1.58
C ALA A 21 14.29 1.53 2.21
N GLU A 22 14.34 2.78 2.66
CA GLU A 22 15.48 3.35 3.38
C GLU A 22 15.69 2.66 4.73
N ALA A 23 14.62 2.49 5.51
CA ALA A 23 14.68 1.76 6.77
C ALA A 23 15.12 0.30 6.56
N ALA A 24 14.60 -0.36 5.52
CA ALA A 24 14.95 -1.74 5.22
C ALA A 24 16.42 -1.92 4.83
N GLN A 25 16.96 -0.96 4.07
CA GLN A 25 18.39 -0.95 3.72
C GLN A 25 19.28 -0.68 4.92
N ALA A 26 18.88 0.23 5.82
CA ALA A 26 19.65 0.58 7.00
C ALA A 26 19.70 -0.57 8.02
N ASN A 27 18.59 -1.30 8.19
CA ASN A 27 18.45 -2.33 9.21
C ASN A 27 18.78 -3.74 8.69
N GLY A 28 18.71 -3.97 7.37
CA GLY A 28 18.77 -5.30 6.79
C GLY A 28 17.49 -6.12 6.99
N ASP A 29 16.40 -5.47 7.43
CA ASP A 29 15.08 -6.07 7.61
C ASP A 29 13.94 -5.06 7.34
N MET A 30 12.78 -5.57 6.92
CA MET A 30 11.53 -4.84 6.72
C MET A 30 10.69 -4.76 8.00
N GLY A 31 11.31 -4.71 9.18
CA GLY A 31 10.63 -4.61 10.46
C GLY A 31 9.72 -3.38 10.59
N SER A 32 8.99 -3.33 11.69
CA SER A 32 7.98 -2.30 11.91
C SER A 32 8.58 -0.89 11.94
N ILE A 33 8.02 0.00 11.13
CA ILE A 33 8.31 1.43 11.17
C ILE A 33 6.99 2.21 11.12
N THR A 34 7.03 3.45 11.60
CA THR A 34 5.92 4.39 11.40
C THR A 34 6.12 5.12 10.08
N VAL A 35 5.18 4.94 9.15
CA VAL A 35 5.13 5.73 7.91
C VAL A 35 4.30 6.99 8.12
N ALA A 36 4.55 8.03 7.33
CA ALA A 36 3.76 9.25 7.40
C ALA A 36 2.28 8.94 7.08
N PRO A 37 1.33 9.36 7.92
CA PRO A 37 -0.08 9.12 7.65
C PRO A 37 -0.49 9.87 6.38
N GLN A 38 -1.40 9.28 5.62
CA GLN A 38 -2.02 9.93 4.45
C GLN A 38 -3.54 9.78 4.57
N ALA A 39 -4.23 10.92 4.47
CA ALA A 39 -5.68 10.97 4.45
C ALA A 39 -6.13 12.08 3.48
N SER A 40 -7.22 11.81 2.76
CA SER A 40 -7.80 12.75 1.80
C SER A 40 -9.30 12.50 1.67
N LYS A 41 -9.96 13.17 0.72
CA LYS A 41 -11.35 12.86 0.39
C LYS A 41 -11.58 11.39 0.00
N TYR A 42 -10.58 10.73 -0.59
CA TYR A 42 -10.70 9.36 -1.10
C TYR A 42 -9.79 8.35 -0.39
N VAL A 43 -8.91 8.82 0.50
CA VAL A 43 -7.99 7.98 1.29
C VAL A 43 -8.34 8.11 2.77
N SER A 44 -8.64 6.99 3.41
CA SER A 44 -8.95 6.91 4.84
C SER A 44 -7.67 6.79 5.65
N THR A 45 -6.85 5.79 5.31
CA THR A 45 -5.60 5.49 6.00
C THR A 45 -4.54 5.01 5.03
N VAL A 46 -3.28 5.19 5.43
CA VAL A 46 -2.11 4.49 4.89
C VAL A 46 -1.34 3.95 6.07
N GLU A 47 -1.15 2.65 6.12
CA GLU A 47 -0.50 1.94 7.22
C GLU A 47 0.57 1.00 6.69
N TYR A 48 1.60 0.79 7.50
CA TYR A 48 2.67 -0.16 7.20
C TYR A 48 2.73 -1.25 8.25
N SER A 49 2.95 -2.48 7.81
CA SER A 49 3.24 -3.63 8.65
C SER A 49 4.29 -4.49 7.98
N GLY A 50 5.34 -4.86 8.71
CA GLY A 50 6.41 -5.68 8.15
C GLY A 50 7.18 -6.45 9.22
N SER A 51 7.89 -7.47 8.75
CA SER A 51 8.70 -8.38 9.54
C SER A 51 9.72 -9.10 8.67
N GLY A 52 10.95 -9.30 9.16
CA GLY A 52 11.99 -10.03 8.43
C GLY A 52 12.23 -9.43 7.05
N SER A 53 12.12 -10.23 5.98
CA SER A 53 12.34 -9.74 4.60
C SER A 53 11.05 -9.32 3.87
N SER A 54 9.94 -9.09 4.58
CA SER A 54 8.65 -8.78 3.98
C SER A 54 7.92 -7.65 4.68
N GLY A 55 7.30 -6.77 3.89
CA GLY A 55 6.52 -5.64 4.39
C GLY A 55 5.30 -5.39 3.52
N THR A 56 4.31 -4.71 4.08
CA THR A 56 3.05 -4.39 3.41
C THR A 56 2.66 -2.97 3.74
N ILE A 57 2.42 -2.17 2.72
CA ILE A 57 1.78 -0.86 2.83
C ILE A 57 0.33 -1.04 2.39
N LEU A 58 -0.61 -0.79 3.29
CA LEU A 58 -2.05 -0.84 3.03
C LEU A 58 -2.60 0.58 2.94
N ALA A 59 -3.35 0.88 1.86
CA ALA A 59 -4.19 2.06 1.81
C ALA A 59 -5.66 1.68 1.72
N VAL A 60 -6.49 2.34 2.54
CA VAL A 60 -7.94 2.11 2.58
C VAL A 60 -8.67 3.29 1.96
N ALA A 61 -9.61 3.01 1.05
CA ALA A 61 -10.37 4.02 0.35
C ALA A 61 -11.60 4.50 1.15
N GLN A 62 -12.03 5.73 0.88
CA GLN A 62 -13.27 6.31 1.42
C GLN A 62 -13.95 7.26 0.41
N GLY A 63 -15.07 7.86 0.80
CA GLY A 63 -15.70 8.97 0.07
C GLY A 63 -16.43 8.60 -1.23
N ASP A 64 -16.57 7.30 -1.56
CA ASP A 64 -17.37 6.81 -2.69
C ASP A 64 -17.86 5.38 -2.41
N ASN A 65 -19.17 5.15 -2.54
CA ASN A 65 -19.84 3.89 -2.20
C ASN A 65 -19.26 2.66 -2.94
N ALA A 66 -18.64 2.84 -4.11
CA ALA A 66 -18.04 1.73 -4.85
C ALA A 66 -16.72 1.22 -4.24
N ILE A 67 -16.03 2.06 -3.46
CA ILE A 67 -14.66 1.80 -2.97
C ILE A 67 -14.50 1.99 -1.46
N THR A 68 -15.41 2.67 -0.76
CA THR A 68 -15.32 2.90 0.68
C THR A 68 -15.06 1.60 1.45
N GLY A 69 -14.05 1.62 2.31
CA GLY A 69 -13.60 0.50 3.13
C GLY A 69 -12.72 -0.51 2.38
N LYS A 70 -12.66 -0.46 1.04
CA LYS A 70 -11.82 -1.38 0.26
C LYS A 70 -10.38 -0.89 0.20
N GLY A 71 -9.43 -1.83 0.15
CA GLY A 71 -8.01 -1.54 0.19
C GLY A 71 -7.23 -1.90 -1.07
N VAL A 72 -6.11 -1.20 -1.25
CA VAL A 72 -5.02 -1.56 -2.16
C VAL A 72 -3.75 -1.69 -1.33
N MET A 73 -2.89 -2.66 -1.65
CA MET A 73 -1.62 -2.83 -0.95
C MET A 73 -0.42 -2.84 -1.88
N PHE A 74 0.72 -2.45 -1.32
CA PHE A 74 2.03 -2.76 -1.85
C PHE A 74 2.73 -3.75 -0.93
N THR A 75 3.06 -4.94 -1.44
CA THR A 75 3.89 -5.92 -0.75
C THR A 75 5.34 -5.72 -1.16
N GLY A 76 6.18 -5.39 -0.19
CA GLY A 76 7.62 -5.27 -0.32
C GLY A 76 8.33 -6.58 0.03
N ALA A 77 9.34 -6.94 -0.75
CA ALA A 77 10.27 -8.03 -0.45
C ALA A 77 11.70 -7.48 -0.48
N LEU A 78 12.43 -7.62 0.63
CA LEU A 78 13.84 -7.23 0.72
C LEU A 78 14.71 -8.30 0.08
N ALA A 79 15.40 -7.94 -1.01
CA ALA A 79 16.34 -8.79 -1.71
C ALA A 79 17.73 -8.74 -1.04
N ALA A 80 18.56 -9.75 -1.32
CA ALA A 80 19.92 -9.87 -0.74
C ALA A 80 20.87 -8.71 -1.10
N ASN A 81 20.55 -7.95 -2.14
CA ASN A 81 21.29 -6.75 -2.54
C ASN A 81 20.82 -5.47 -1.81
N GLY A 82 19.93 -5.60 -0.81
CA GLY A 82 19.35 -4.48 -0.06
C GLY A 82 18.18 -3.79 -0.77
N GLN A 83 17.81 -4.19 -1.99
CA GLN A 83 16.68 -3.59 -2.70
C GLN A 83 15.35 -4.11 -2.17
N VAL A 84 14.36 -3.22 -1.98
CA VAL A 84 12.97 -3.63 -1.76
C VAL A 84 12.22 -3.68 -3.09
N VAL A 85 11.75 -4.87 -3.46
CA VAL A 85 10.91 -5.10 -4.64
C VAL A 85 9.45 -4.98 -4.23
N TRP A 86 8.68 -4.16 -4.96
CA TRP A 86 7.28 -3.86 -4.62
C TRP A 86 6.30 -4.47 -5.61
N THR A 87 5.36 -5.27 -5.12
CA THR A 87 4.21 -5.77 -5.86
C THR A 87 2.95 -5.03 -5.44
N CYS A 88 2.16 -4.54 -6.39
CA CYS A 88 0.89 -3.89 -6.11
C CYS A 88 -0.26 -4.89 -6.31
N ALA A 89 -1.24 -4.90 -5.41
CA ALA A 89 -2.44 -5.73 -5.56
C ALA A 89 -3.62 -5.12 -4.79
N ALA A 90 -4.83 -5.62 -5.07
CA ALA A 90 -5.96 -5.43 -4.16
C ALA A 90 -5.62 -5.96 -2.76
N SER A 91 -6.16 -5.33 -1.72
CA SER A 91 -5.97 -5.81 -0.35
C SER A 91 -6.56 -7.22 -0.17
N ASN A 92 -5.84 -8.06 0.58
CA ASN A 92 -6.29 -9.39 1.03
C ASN A 92 -6.56 -9.40 2.56
N ILE A 93 -6.59 -8.22 3.19
CA ILE A 93 -6.77 -8.06 4.63
C ILE A 93 -8.27 -7.93 4.94
N ALA A 94 -8.77 -8.69 5.91
CA ALA A 94 -10.19 -8.75 6.23
C ALA A 94 -10.80 -7.40 6.67
N SER A 95 -10.02 -6.56 7.36
CA SER A 95 -10.45 -5.22 7.80
C SER A 95 -10.51 -4.19 6.66
N ALA A 96 -9.92 -4.49 5.51
CA ALA A 96 -9.93 -3.65 4.31
C ALA A 96 -10.16 -4.53 3.07
N PRO A 97 -11.42 -4.89 2.73
CA PRO A 97 -11.73 -5.81 1.66
C PRO A 97 -11.09 -5.44 0.32
N ALA A 98 -10.93 -6.43 -0.57
CA ALA A 98 -10.29 -6.23 -1.86
C ALA A 98 -10.95 -5.12 -2.71
N MET A 99 -10.13 -4.24 -3.29
CA MET A 99 -10.56 -3.34 -4.36
C MET A 99 -11.00 -4.15 -5.60
N ASP A 100 -12.14 -3.80 -6.19
CA ASP A 100 -12.58 -4.47 -7.42
C ASP A 100 -11.57 -4.28 -8.56
N ALA A 101 -11.17 -5.40 -9.20
CA ALA A 101 -10.19 -5.42 -10.29
C ALA A 101 -10.55 -4.50 -11.47
N LYS A 102 -11.84 -4.23 -11.70
CA LYS A 102 -12.27 -3.29 -12.76
C LYS A 102 -11.88 -1.84 -12.49
N TYR A 103 -11.53 -1.48 -11.26
CA TYR A 103 -11.08 -0.14 -10.89
C TYR A 103 -9.56 -0.01 -10.79
N LEU A 104 -8.82 -1.12 -10.81
CA LEU A 104 -7.36 -1.15 -10.69
C LEU A 104 -6.68 -0.98 -12.06
N PRO A 105 -5.52 -0.29 -12.11
CA PRO A 105 -4.64 -0.31 -13.28
C PRO A 105 -4.02 -1.70 -13.45
N ALA A 106 -3.54 -2.01 -14.66
CA ALA A 106 -2.98 -3.33 -14.98
C ALA A 106 -1.83 -3.74 -14.04
N SER A 107 -1.01 -2.79 -13.59
CA SER A 107 0.13 -3.02 -12.69
C SER A 107 -0.26 -3.34 -11.24
N CYS A 108 -1.55 -3.28 -10.89
CA CYS A 108 -2.07 -3.55 -9.55
C CYS A 108 -3.21 -4.58 -9.56
N LYS A 109 -3.40 -5.30 -10.67
CA LYS A 109 -4.41 -6.35 -10.82
C LYS A 109 -3.84 -7.71 -10.46
#